data_AF-A0A9X8VG21-F1
#
_entry.id   AF-A0A9X8VG21-F1
#
_cell.length_a   1.000
_cell.length_b   1.000
_cell.length_c   1.000
_cell.angle_alpha   90.00
_cell.angle_beta   90.00
_cell.angle_gamma   90.00
#
_symmetry.space_group_name_H-M   'P 1'
#
loop_
_entity.id
_entity.type
_entity.pdbx_description
1 polymer ?
#
loop_
_entity_poly.entity_id
_entity_poly.type
_entity_poly.pdbx_seq_one_letter_code
_entity_poly.pdbx_strand_id
1 'polypeptide(L)'
;MNNRNVAPRPKIEVRSIDYVPRHERHGKVWHQAPFWFTGNFVLTTMVVGFTGPALGLGALYSMLAIAVGVGFGTFFMACHANQGPRMGLPQMIQ
;
A
#
# COMPACT_ATOMS: atom_id res chain seq x y z
N MET A 1 -41.04 -15.20 4.60
CA MET A 1 -39.73 -15.53 3.99
C MET A 1 -39.43 -14.46 2.93
N ASN A 2 -38.42 -13.60 3.14
CA ASN A 2 -38.13 -12.48 2.23
C ASN A 2 -37.02 -12.91 1.25
N ASN A 3 -37.39 -13.30 0.04
CA ASN A 3 -36.47 -13.73 -1.02
C ASN A 3 -35.80 -12.49 -1.66
N ARG A 4 -34.69 -12.02 -1.08
CA ARG A 4 -33.87 -10.99 -1.72
C ARG A 4 -33.07 -11.63 -2.84
N ASN A 5 -33.59 -11.55 -4.06
CA ASN A 5 -32.82 -11.79 -5.29
C ASN A 5 -31.63 -10.83 -5.31
N VAL A 6 -30.45 -11.31 -4.94
CA VAL A 6 -29.21 -10.54 -5.03
C VAL A 6 -28.86 -10.47 -6.52
N ALA A 7 -28.88 -9.25 -7.08
CA ALA A 7 -28.47 -9.02 -8.46
C ALA A 7 -27.03 -9.56 -8.69
N PRO A 8 -26.76 -10.17 -9.84
CA PRO A 8 -25.46 -10.76 -10.12
C PRO A 8 -24.35 -9.69 -10.07
N ARG A 9 -23.21 -10.03 -9.44
CA ARG A 9 -22.04 -9.15 -9.41
C ARG A 9 -21.54 -8.92 -10.84
N PRO A 10 -21.23 -7.67 -11.23
CA PRO A 10 -20.63 -7.39 -12.53
C PRO A 10 -19.32 -8.18 -12.65
N LYS A 11 -19.11 -8.87 -13.77
CA LYS A 11 -17.85 -9.60 -14.08
C LYS A 11 -16.73 -8.67 -14.54
N ILE A 12 -17.06 -7.42 -14.85
CA ILE A 12 -16.16 -6.38 -15.33
C ILE A 12 -16.16 -5.27 -14.28
N GLU A 13 -14.98 -4.70 -14.03
CA GLU A 13 -14.80 -3.53 -13.16
C GLU A 13 -15.63 -2.35 -13.71
N VAL A 14 -16.41 -1.67 -12.85
CA VAL A 14 -17.33 -0.59 -13.25
C VAL A 14 -17.03 0.76 -12.59
N ARG A 15 -16.07 0.79 -11.65
CA ARG A 15 -15.66 1.92 -10.81
C ARG A 15 -14.25 2.34 -11.20
N SER A 16 -14.11 2.97 -12.35
CA SER A 16 -12.81 3.49 -12.82
C SER A 16 -12.33 4.65 -11.95
N ILE A 17 -12.97 5.83 -12.09
CA ILE A 17 -12.68 7.03 -11.29
C ILE A 17 -13.80 7.39 -10.30
N ASP A 18 -14.91 6.67 -10.38
CA ASP A 18 -16.09 6.93 -9.57
C ASP A 18 -15.91 6.48 -8.12
N TYR A 19 -16.76 7.03 -7.25
CA TYR A 19 -16.83 6.64 -5.86
C TYR A 19 -17.11 5.14 -5.68
N VAL A 20 -16.35 4.49 -4.79
CA VAL A 20 -16.51 3.08 -4.41
C VAL A 20 -17.35 2.96 -3.12
N PRO A 21 -18.57 2.40 -3.19
CA PRO A 21 -19.44 2.20 -2.01
C PRO A 21 -18.81 1.29 -0.97
N ARG A 22 -19.12 1.48 0.32
CA ARG A 22 -18.57 0.69 1.43
C ARG A 22 -18.72 -0.83 1.26
N HIS A 23 -19.85 -1.28 0.70
CA HIS A 23 -20.12 -2.71 0.49
C HIS A 23 -19.32 -3.32 -0.68
N GLU A 24 -18.69 -2.49 -1.51
CA GLU A 24 -17.79 -2.92 -2.59
C GLU A 24 -16.30 -2.89 -2.15
N ARG A 25 -16.00 -2.48 -0.90
CA ARG A 25 -14.63 -2.38 -0.35
C ARG A 25 -14.23 -3.69 0.34
N HIS A 26 -13.46 -4.51 -0.37
CA HIS A 26 -13.08 -5.85 0.09
C HIS A 26 -11.57 -6.01 0.40
N GLY A 27 -10.80 -4.92 0.30
CA GLY A 27 -9.36 -4.93 0.57
C GLY A 27 -9.04 -5.23 2.04
N LYS A 28 -8.02 -6.05 2.29
CA LYS A 28 -7.50 -6.36 3.63
C LYS A 28 -6.11 -5.75 3.78
N VAL A 29 -5.74 -5.39 5.01
CA VAL A 29 -4.42 -4.80 5.32
C VAL A 29 -3.29 -5.68 4.81
N TRP A 30 -3.39 -6.99 4.98
CA TRP A 30 -2.33 -7.92 4.54
C TRP A 30 -2.17 -7.98 3.01
N HIS A 31 -3.19 -7.62 2.21
CA HIS A 31 -3.05 -7.55 0.75
C HIS A 31 -1.99 -6.53 0.31
N GLN A 32 -1.66 -5.56 1.17
CA GLN A 32 -0.64 -4.55 0.90
C GLN A 32 0.78 -5.13 0.92
N ALA A 33 1.04 -6.19 1.71
CA ALA A 33 2.38 -6.74 1.85
C ALA A 33 2.98 -7.25 0.52
N PRO A 34 2.31 -8.14 -0.25
CA PRO A 34 2.84 -8.58 -1.54
C PRO A 34 2.88 -7.44 -2.58
N PHE A 35 1.97 -6.47 -2.50
CA PHE A 35 1.95 -5.30 -3.39
C PHE A 35 3.20 -4.43 -3.19
N TRP A 36 3.49 -4.05 -1.93
CA TRP A 36 4.65 -3.23 -1.61
C TRP A 36 5.97 -3.98 -1.75
N PHE A 37 6.00 -5.27 -1.42
CA PHE A 37 7.20 -6.08 -1.64
C PHE A 37 7.55 -6.10 -3.14
N THR A 38 6.62 -6.51 -4.00
CA THR A 38 6.86 -6.62 -5.43
C THR A 38 7.20 -5.26 -6.06
N GLY A 39 6.52 -4.18 -5.62
CA GLY A 39 6.80 -2.83 -6.11
C GLY A 39 8.17 -2.28 -5.70
N ASN A 40 8.74 -2.75 -4.58
CA ASN A 40 10.07 -2.33 -4.11
C ASN A 40 11.17 -3.36 -4.41
N PHE A 41 10.84 -4.54 -4.90
CA PHE A 41 11.81 -5.58 -5.26
C PHE A 41 12.47 -5.26 -6.61
N VAL A 42 13.24 -4.17 -6.64
CA VAL A 42 13.89 -3.62 -7.82
C VAL A 42 15.36 -3.30 -7.53
N LEU A 43 16.17 -3.23 -8.60
CA LEU A 43 17.61 -2.96 -8.49
C LEU A 43 17.92 -1.66 -7.76
N THR A 44 17.12 -0.61 -7.96
CA THR A 44 17.29 0.68 -7.27
C THR A 44 17.23 0.52 -5.75
N THR A 45 16.26 -0.26 -5.23
CA THR A 45 16.14 -0.52 -3.80
C THR A 45 17.37 -1.25 -3.26
N MET A 46 17.89 -2.21 -4.03
CA MET A 46 19.12 -2.92 -3.66
C MET A 46 20.32 -1.96 -3.59
N VAL A 47 20.53 -1.13 -4.61
CA VAL A 47 21.65 -0.17 -4.65
C VAL A 47 21.58 0.84 -3.51
N VAL A 48 20.39 1.39 -3.23
CA VAL A 48 20.16 2.30 -2.10
C VAL A 48 20.45 1.61 -0.76
N GLY A 49 20.09 0.33 -0.62
CA GLY A 49 20.40 -0.47 0.57
C GLY A 49 21.90 -0.59 0.86
N PHE A 50 22.74 -0.56 -0.18
CA PHE A 50 24.20 -0.58 -0.04
C PHE A 50 24.84 0.77 0.29
N THR A 51 24.08 1.87 0.36
CA THR A 51 24.62 3.19 0.71
C THR A 51 25.24 3.20 2.11
N GLY A 52 24.63 2.52 3.09
CA GLY A 52 25.18 2.42 4.45
C GLY A 52 26.59 1.81 4.47
N PRO A 53 26.77 0.58 3.96
CA PRO A 53 28.09 -0.06 3.86
C PRO A 53 29.08 0.73 2.98
N ALA A 54 28.62 1.34 1.89
CA ALA A 54 29.47 2.17 1.03
C ALA A 54 30.03 3.41 1.76
N LEU A 55 29.33 3.89 2.79
CA LEU A 55 29.77 4.98 3.67
C LEU A 55 30.51 4.49 4.92
N GLY A 56 30.81 3.19 5.02
CA GLY A 56 31.57 2.60 6.12
C GLY A 56 30.74 2.11 7.30
N LEU A 57 29.40 2.07 7.21
CA LEU A 57 28.59 1.46 8.27
C LEU A 57 28.68 -0.07 8.24
N GLY A 58 28.73 -0.69 9.42
CA GLY A 58 28.56 -2.14 9.53
C GLY A 58 27.17 -2.60 9.06
N ALA A 59 27.05 -3.89 8.70
CA ALA A 59 25.79 -4.45 8.19
C ALA A 59 24.61 -4.25 9.14
N LEU A 60 24.80 -4.49 10.46
CA LEU A 60 23.76 -4.28 11.46
C LEU A 60 23.32 -2.82 11.55
N TYR A 61 24.26 -1.88 11.62
CA TYR A 61 23.96 -0.45 11.68
C TYR A 61 23.30 0.06 10.40
N SER A 62 23.68 -0.49 9.24
CA SER A 62 23.04 -0.18 7.97
C SER A 62 21.58 -0.65 7.96
N MET A 63 21.31 -1.88 8.40
CA MET A 63 19.94 -2.40 8.53
C MET A 63 19.11 -1.57 9.52
N LEU A 64 19.68 -1.17 10.65
CA LEU A 64 19.02 -0.32 11.64
C LEU A 64 18.71 1.08 11.07
N ALA A 65 19.68 1.71 10.39
CA ALA A 65 19.49 3.00 9.75
C ALA A 65 18.37 2.94 8.70
N ILE A 66 18.34 1.89 7.87
CA ILE A 66 17.27 1.64 6.90
C ILE A 66 15.92 1.45 7.61
N ALA A 67 15.85 0.60 8.63
CA ALA A 67 14.60 0.33 9.36
C ALA A 67 14.04 1.59 10.03
N VAL A 68 14.90 2.40 10.65
CA VAL A 68 14.50 3.67 11.27
C VAL A 68 14.05 4.69 10.22
N GLY A 69 14.82 4.86 9.14
CA GLY A 69 14.47 5.79 8.06
C GLY A 69 13.16 5.43 7.36
N VAL A 70 12.99 4.15 7.00
CA VAL A 70 11.75 3.63 6.40
C VAL A 70 10.59 3.76 7.39
N GLY A 71 10.78 3.39 8.66
CA GLY A 71 9.75 3.52 9.69
C GLY A 71 9.29 4.96 9.88
N PHE A 72 10.23 5.91 9.95
CA PHE A 72 9.93 7.33 10.07
C PHE A 72 9.20 7.87 8.83
N GLY A 73 9.70 7.59 7.63
CA GLY A 73 9.07 8.06 6.38
C GLY A 73 7.68 7.46 6.15
N THR A 74 7.51 6.17 6.46
CA THR A 74 6.23 5.47 6.27
C THR A 74 5.19 5.84 7.31
N PHE A 75 5.56 6.30 8.50
CA PHE A 75 4.62 6.68 9.55
C PHE A 75 3.60 7.75 9.09
N PHE A 76 4.08 8.83 8.48
CA PHE A 76 3.20 9.89 7.95
C PHE A 76 2.39 9.39 6.74
N MET A 77 3.03 8.63 5.86
CA MET A 77 2.37 8.05 4.69
C MET A 77 1.27 7.05 5.07
N ALA A 78 1.42 6.31 6.17
CA ALA A 78 0.40 5.40 6.67
C ALA A 78 -0.86 6.15 7.11
N CYS A 79 -0.70 7.32 7.73
CA CYS A 79 -1.82 8.19 8.10
C CYS A 79 -2.59 8.67 6.86
N HIS A 80 -1.86 9.07 5.81
CA HIS A 80 -2.44 9.49 4.54
C HIS A 80 -3.09 8.32 3.79
N ALA A 81 -2.45 7.16 3.72
CA ALA A 81 -2.93 5.98 3.00
C ALA A 81 -4.27 5.44 3.54
N ASN A 82 -4.60 5.71 4.81
CA ASN A 82 -5.88 5.33 5.41
C ASN A 82 -7.08 6.14 4.87
N GLN A 83 -6.83 7.25 4.19
CA GLN A 83 -7.88 8.11 3.63
C GLN A 83 -8.63 7.45 2.46
N GLY A 84 -7.90 6.81 1.54
CA GLY A 84 -8.46 6.11 0.37
C GLY A 84 -9.54 5.07 0.75
N PRO A 85 -9.25 4.09 1.63
CA PRO A 85 -10.23 3.10 2.07
C PRO A 85 -11.44 3.67 2.82
N ARG A 86 -11.28 4.81 3.50
CA ARG A 86 -12.37 5.48 4.23
C ARG A 86 -13.26 6.30 3.30
N MET A 87 -12.67 7.08 2.40
CA MET A 87 -13.40 7.99 1.52
C MET A 87 -13.93 7.30 0.27
N GLY A 88 -13.28 6.24 -0.24
CA GLY A 88 -13.69 5.56 -1.46
C GLY A 88 -13.63 6.43 -2.71
N LEU A 89 -12.87 7.53 -2.66
CA LEU A 89 -12.57 8.40 -3.80
C LEU A 89 -11.19 8.04 -4.36
N PRO A 90 -10.94 8.23 -5.67
CA PRO A 90 -9.62 8.00 -6.26
C PRO A 90 -8.57 8.93 -5.66
N GLN A 91 -7.32 8.45 -5.53
CA GLN A 91 -6.19 9.25 -5.04
C GLN A 91 -5.93 10.50 -5.89
N MET A 92 -6.32 10.53 -7.16
CA MET A 92 -6.15 11.71 -8.02
C MET A 92 -6.97 12.94 -7.56
N ILE A 93 -7.96 12.74 -6.67
CA ILE A 93 -8.80 13.80 -6.12
C ILE A 93 -8.37 14.19 -4.69
N GLN A 94 -7.55 13.38 -4.02
CA GLN A 94 -7.13 13.52 -2.61
C GLN A 94 -5.71 14.06 -2.50
#